data_AF-A0A317KDC7-F1
#
_entry.id   AF-A0A317KDC7-F1
#
_cell.length_a   1.000
_cell.length_b   1.000
_cell.length_c   1.000
_cell.angle_alpha   90.00
_cell.angle_beta   90.00
_cell.angle_gamma   90.00
#
_symmetry.space_group_name_H-M   'P 1'
#
loop_
_entity.id
_entity.type
_entity.pdbx_description
1 polymer ?
#
loop_
_entity_poly.entity_id
_entity_poly.type
_entity_poly.pdbx_seq_one_letter_code
_entity_poly.pdbx_strand_id
1 'polypeptide(L)'
;MEDVAGRWWNGIWGRLARRDVWLTREVRWKVIARAGDSETGQVLRWEFDTETEARAMVERLLAADAGGTWRQQTGDAASPPPR
;
A
#
# COMPACT_ATOMS: atom_id res chain seq x y z
N MET A 1 -4.93 -1.97 -6.62
CA MET A 1 -5.74 -1.66 -7.82
C MET A 1 -4.85 -1.02 -8.87
N GLU A 2 -4.98 -1.43 -10.13
CA GLU A 2 -4.22 -0.89 -11.26
C GLU A 2 -5.03 0.22 -11.94
N ASP A 3 -4.48 1.43 -11.99
CA ASP A 3 -5.09 2.60 -12.63
C ASP A 3 -4.42 2.89 -13.98
N VAL A 4 -5.20 3.18 -15.02
CA VAL A 4 -4.66 3.47 -16.36
C VAL A 4 -4.23 4.93 -16.41
N ALA A 5 -2.92 5.16 -16.26
CA ALA A 5 -2.32 6.50 -16.31
C ALA A 5 -2.22 7.08 -17.73
N GLY A 6 -2.30 6.24 -18.76
CA GLY A 6 -2.27 6.70 -20.15
C GLY A 6 -2.61 5.63 -21.17
N ARG A 7 -3.10 6.08 -22.33
CA ARG A 7 -3.39 5.21 -23.48
C ARG A 7 -3.05 5.91 -24.79
N TRP A 8 -2.45 5.15 -25.70
CA TRP A 8 -2.13 5.58 -27.05
C TRP A 8 -2.55 4.53 -28.07
N TRP A 9 -2.84 4.99 -29.27
CA TRP A 9 -3.08 4.14 -30.42
C TRP A 9 -2.47 4.78 -31.67
N ASN A 10 -2.03 3.98 -32.62
CA ASN A 10 -1.17 4.42 -33.73
C ASN A 10 -1.91 5.06 -34.93
N GLY A 11 -3.18 5.44 -34.81
CA GLY A 11 -3.91 6.12 -35.89
C GLY A 11 -4.41 5.20 -37.03
N ILE A 12 -3.97 3.93 -37.07
CA ILE A 12 -4.24 3.05 -38.20
C ILE A 12 -5.56 2.31 -38.05
N TRP A 13 -6.41 2.43 -39.07
CA TRP A 13 -7.65 1.68 -39.22
C TRP A 13 -7.37 0.26 -39.76
N GLY A 14 -7.94 -0.75 -39.12
CA GLY A 14 -7.79 -2.16 -39.51
C GLY A 14 -6.96 -2.98 -38.50
N ARG A 15 -7.41 -4.22 -38.24
CA ARG A 15 -6.90 -5.06 -37.13
C ARG A 15 -5.44 -5.51 -37.29
N LEU A 16 -4.93 -5.60 -38.52
CA LEU A 16 -3.59 -6.11 -38.82
C LEU A 16 -2.46 -5.11 -38.53
N ALA A 17 -2.73 -3.81 -38.67
CA ALA A 17 -1.72 -2.76 -38.50
C ALA A 17 -1.97 -1.86 -37.28
N ARG A 18 -3.11 -2.05 -36.58
CA ARG A 18 -3.42 -1.36 -35.33
C ARG A 18 -2.45 -1.75 -34.21
N ARG A 19 -1.96 -0.75 -33.48
CA ARG A 19 -1.15 -0.92 -32.27
C ARG A 19 -1.70 -0.01 -31.19
N ASP A 20 -1.89 -0.57 -30.00
CA ASP A 20 -2.33 0.13 -28.80
C ASP A 20 -1.25 -0.02 -27.71
N VAL A 21 -1.05 1.04 -26.91
CA VAL A 21 -0.14 1.05 -25.76
C VAL A 21 -0.92 1.58 -24.55
N TRP A 22 -0.71 0.96 -23.40
CA TRP A 22 -1.26 1.41 -22.12
C TRP A 22 -0.11 1.62 -21.13
N LEU A 23 -0.20 2.71 -20.38
CA LEU A 23 0.59 2.92 -19.18
C LEU A 23 -0.35 2.75 -17.99
N THR A 24 0.06 1.91 -17.04
CA THR A 24 -0.70 1.65 -15.83
C THR A 24 0.13 1.92 -14.59
N ARG A 25 -0.55 2.27 -13.50
CA ARG A 25 0.02 2.51 -12.17
C ARG A 25 -0.66 1.60 -11.18
N GLU A 26 0.12 0.78 -10.48
CA GLU A 26 -0.37 0.10 -9.28
C GLU A 26 -0.14 0.99 -8.06
N VAL A 27 -1.21 1.22 -7.30
CA VAL A 27 -1.12 1.80 -5.95
C VAL A 27 -1.45 0.71 -4.96
N ARG A 28 -0.52 0.46 -4.04
CA ARG A 28 -0.67 -0.51 -2.94
C ARG A 28 -0.47 0.19 -1.61
N TRP A 29 -1.30 -0.17 -0.65
CA TRP A 29 -1.19 0.24 0.75
C TRP A 29 -0.31 -0.75 1.50
N LYS A 30 0.60 -0.24 2.33
CA LYS A 30 1.48 -1.08 3.15
C LYS A 30 1.18 -0.86 4.61
N VAL A 31 0.98 -1.95 5.35
CA VAL A 31 0.91 -1.94 6.81
C VAL A 31 2.16 -2.64 7.33
N ILE A 32 2.89 -1.96 8.22
CA ILE A 32 4.11 -2.48 8.83
C ILE A 32 3.93 -2.41 10.34
N ALA A 33 4.18 -3.52 11.03
CA ALA A 33 4.14 -3.59 12.47
C ALA A 33 5.45 -4.17 13.01
N ARG A 34 5.74 -3.86 14.27
CA ARG A 34 6.82 -4.50 15.01
C ARG A 34 6.23 -5.19 16.22
N ALA A 35 6.54 -6.48 16.39
CA ALA A 35 6.17 -7.26 17.56
C ALA A 35 7.42 -7.48 18.43
N GLY A 36 7.38 -7.02 19.67
CA GLY A 36 8.54 -7.01 20.57
C GLY A 36 9.20 -5.63 20.69
N ASP A 37 10.41 -5.58 21.26
CA ASP A 37 11.11 -4.32 21.50
C ASP A 37 11.70 -3.70 20.22
N SER A 38 12.25 -2.48 20.34
CA SER A 38 12.76 -1.71 19.21
C SER A 38 14.03 -2.28 18.56
N GLU A 39 14.78 -3.13 19.26
CA GLU A 39 16.08 -3.64 18.84
C GLU A 39 15.99 -5.05 18.26
N THR A 40 15.16 -5.92 18.85
CA THR A 40 15.05 -7.35 18.53
C THR A 40 13.67 -7.76 18.02
N GLY A 41 12.69 -6.86 18.08
CA GLY A 41 11.32 -7.13 17.67
C GLY A 41 11.20 -7.52 16.19
N GLN A 42 10.34 -8.51 15.93
CA GLN A 42 10.05 -8.97 14.58
C GLN A 42 9.26 -7.92 13.81
N VAL A 43 9.73 -7.58 12.61
CA VAL A 43 8.97 -6.72 11.70
C VAL A 43 8.03 -7.55 10.83
N LEU A 44 6.75 -7.22 10.88
CA LEU A 44 5.68 -7.83 10.10
C LEU A 44 5.21 -6.85 9.03
N ARG A 45 4.87 -7.36 7.84
CA ARG A 45 4.51 -6.54 6.67
C ARG A 45 3.33 -7.13 5.92
N TRP A 46 2.40 -6.27 5.52
CA TRP A 46 1.25 -6.61 4.69
C TRP A 46 1.08 -5.57 3.58
N GLU A 47 0.60 -6.01 2.42
CA GLU A 47 0.25 -5.14 1.30
C GLU A 47 -1.23 -5.34 0.94
N PHE A 48 -1.91 -4.25 0.58
CA PHE A 48 -3.34 -4.25 0.24
C PHE A 48 -3.59 -3.39 -1.00
N ASP A 49 -4.65 -3.74 -1.72
CA ASP A 49 -5.07 -2.99 -2.91
C ASP A 49 -5.87 -1.73 -2.57
N THR A 50 -6.52 -1.71 -1.41
CA THR A 50 -7.38 -0.60 -0.98
C THR A 50 -6.99 -0.07 0.41
N GLU A 51 -7.30 1.20 0.65
CA GLU A 51 -7.08 1.84 1.95
C GLU A 51 -7.94 1.20 3.04
N THR A 52 -9.17 0.83 2.70
CA THR A 52 -10.13 0.20 3.62
C THR A 52 -9.59 -1.13 4.17
N GLU A 53 -9.04 -1.99 3.31
CA GLU A 53 -8.44 -3.26 3.75
C GLU A 53 -7.21 -3.04 4.63
N ALA A 54 -6.37 -2.07 4.27
CA ALA A 54 -5.21 -1.69 5.07
C ALA A 54 -5.62 -1.16 6.45
N ARG A 55 -6.64 -0.27 6.52
CA ARG A 55 -7.19 0.22 7.79
C ARG A 55 -7.77 -0.90 8.64
N ALA A 56 -8.49 -1.85 8.05
CA ALA A 56 -9.01 -3.00 8.77
C ALA A 56 -7.90 -3.86 9.39
N MET A 57 -6.74 -4.00 8.71
CA MET A 57 -5.57 -4.65 9.30
C MET A 57 -5.00 -3.84 10.45
N VAL A 58 -4.87 -2.51 10.31
CA VAL A 58 -4.43 -1.63 11.40
C VAL A 58 -5.33 -1.79 12.62
N GLU A 59 -6.65 -1.70 12.46
CA GLU A 59 -7.61 -1.88 13.54
C GLU A 59 -7.47 -3.24 14.23
N ARG A 60 -7.30 -4.32 13.45
CA ARG A 60 -7.05 -5.66 13.98
C ARG A 60 -5.78 -5.71 14.83
N LEU A 61 -4.69 -5.11 14.36
CA LEU A 61 -3.41 -5.10 15.08
C LEU A 61 -3.51 -4.29 16.38
N LEU A 62 -4.17 -3.13 16.34
CA LEU A 62 -4.39 -2.30 17.52
C LEU A 62 -5.29 -2.99 18.55
N ALA A 63 -6.30 -3.75 18.11
CA ALA A 63 -7.21 -4.49 18.99
C ALA A 63 -6.59 -5.78 19.57
N ALA A 64 -5.64 -6.41 18.86
CA ALA A 64 -4.99 -7.63 19.30
C ALA A 64 -3.97 -7.39 20.43
N ASP A 65 -3.42 -6.19 20.54
CA ASP A 65 -2.46 -5.85 21.57
C ASP A 65 -3.17 -5.38 22.85
N ALA A 66 -3.08 -6.20 23.90
CA ALA A 66 -3.72 -5.93 25.19
C ALA A 66 -2.95 -4.91 26.07
N GLY A 67 -1.88 -4.31 25.54
CA GLY A 67 -0.84 -3.64 26.32
C GLY A 67 -0.69 -2.14 26.06
N GLY A 68 -1.73 -1.33 26.27
CA GLY A 68 -1.58 0.12 26.38
C GLY A 68 -2.62 0.95 25.64
N THR A 69 -2.39 2.27 25.61
CA THR A 69 -3.23 3.21 24.84
C THR A 69 -2.48 3.63 23.59
N TRP A 70 -2.98 3.17 22.44
CA TRP A 70 -2.46 3.57 21.15
C TRP A 70 -2.69 5.06 20.88
N ARG A 71 -1.68 5.74 20.34
CA ARG A 71 -1.76 7.15 19.93
C ARG A 71 -1.32 7.28 18.48
N GLN A 72 -2.18 7.86 17.65
CA GLN A 72 -1.82 8.20 16.29
C GLN A 72 -0.90 9.42 16.30
N GLN A 73 0.26 9.31 15.65
CA GLN A 73 1.12 10.46 15.38
C GLN A 73 0.71 11.07 14.04
N THR A 74 0.50 12.39 14.02
CA THR A 74 0.18 13.15 12.81
C THR A 74 1.30 14.12 12.46
N GLY A 75 1.65 14.23 11.18
CA GLY A 75 2.63 15.20 10.67
C GLY A 75 4.05 14.65 10.49
N ASP A 76 5.00 15.55 10.17
CA ASP A 76 6.42 15.25 9.86
C ASP A 76 7.22 14.59 10.99
N ALA A 77 6.63 14.47 12.19
CA ALA A 77 7.25 13.80 13.32
C ALA A 77 7.24 12.25 13.22
N ALA A 78 6.50 11.69 12.24
CA ALA A 78 6.47 10.24 12.04
C ALA A 78 7.81 9.74 11.48
N SER A 79 8.51 8.92 12.26
CA SER A 79 9.71 8.24 11.77
C SER A 79 9.36 7.31 10.60
N PRO A 80 10.23 7.19 9.58
CA PRO A 80 9.99 6.29 8.47
C PRO A 80 9.88 4.84 8.95
N PRO A 81 9.04 4.01 8.30
CA PRO A 81 8.92 2.61 8.69
C PRO A 81 10.24 1.86 8.50
N PRO A 82 10.51 0.82 9.31
CA PRO A 82 11.73 0.02 9.17
C PRO A 82 11.81 -0.63 7.78
N ARG A 83 13.03 -0.65 7.22
CA ARG A 83 13.33 -1.29 5.93
C ARG A 83 13.14 -2.80 5.97
#